data_AF-A0A562QC82-F1
#
_entry.id   AF-A0A562QC82-F1
#
_cell.length_a   1.000
_cell.length_b   1.000
_cell.length_c   1.000
_cell.angle_alpha   90.00
_cell.angle_beta   90.00
_cell.angle_gamma   90.00
#
_symmetry.space_group_name_H-M   'P 1'
#
loop_
_entity.id
_entity.type
_entity.pdbx_description
1 polymer ?
#
loop_
_entity_poly.entity_id
_entity_poly.type
_entity_poly.pdbx_seq_one_letter_code
_entity_poly.pdbx_strand_id
1 'polypeptide(L)'
;MLSQALLAFLAFCCVASAVYILNDIMDIEADRAHPVKCNRPLPSGAASLGTAKCLLVGLVASSLVLSLKVSEWCMLFIATYFVINILYSWRLKHVVIIDVSLISCGFMLRILVGTVGLGITPSSWLLLCGLMMTLFLGFAKRRAELLMFETTKGANNSFTRRVLDDYSHEMLEQFIAVTAACTIIAYGLYTVSPQTIAIHGSDNLIYTLPFVVYGIFRYLFLLHRRDKGNDTAKDLIQDRHLLLTIAAWVITTLWVLA
;
A
#
# COMPACT_ATOMS: atom_id res chain seq x y z
N MET A 1 5.82 17.78 -18.87
CA MET A 1 6.15 16.60 -18.06
C MET A 1 6.32 16.92 -16.58
N LEU A 2 7.33 17.69 -16.13
CA LEU A 2 7.50 17.96 -14.68
C LEU A 2 6.30 18.66 -14.04
N SER A 3 5.75 19.69 -14.70
CA SER A 3 4.54 20.38 -14.24
C SER A 3 3.32 19.44 -14.15
N GLN A 4 3.12 18.59 -15.15
CA GLN A 4 2.05 17.58 -15.17
C GLN A 4 2.24 16.54 -14.06
N ALA A 5 3.47 16.09 -13.82
CA ALA A 5 3.80 15.18 -12.72
C ALA A 5 3.49 15.82 -11.36
N LEU A 6 3.83 17.10 -11.18
CA LEU A 6 3.51 17.85 -9.96
C LEU A 6 1.99 17.99 -9.78
N LEU A 7 1.24 18.30 -10.86
CA LEU A 7 -0.22 18.38 -10.81
C LEU A 7 -0.85 17.02 -10.48
N ALA A 8 -0.38 15.93 -11.08
CA ALA A 8 -0.84 14.58 -10.79
C ALA A 8 -0.55 14.18 -9.33
N PHE A 9 0.64 14.52 -8.83
CA PHE A 9 1.02 14.34 -7.44
C PHE A 9 0.08 15.10 -6.49
N LEU A 10 -0.14 16.40 -6.74
CA LEU A 10 -1.05 17.22 -5.93
C LEU A 10 -2.49 16.71 -5.99
N ALA A 11 -2.97 16.33 -7.18
CA ALA A 11 -4.29 15.74 -7.36
C ALA A 11 -4.44 14.46 -6.53
N PHE A 12 -3.42 13.58 -6.55
CA PHE A 12 -3.42 12.36 -5.78
C PHE A 12 -3.36 12.61 -4.26
N CYS A 13 -2.56 13.59 -3.82
CA CYS A 13 -2.54 14.01 -2.42
C CYS A 13 -3.91 14.52 -1.96
N CYS A 14 -4.60 15.32 -2.79
CA CYS A 14 -5.94 15.79 -2.47
C CYS A 14 -6.95 14.64 -2.31
N VAL A 15 -7.01 13.69 -3.24
CA VAL A 15 -7.94 12.56 -3.12
C VAL A 15 -7.58 11.62 -1.97
N ALA A 16 -6.29 11.40 -1.70
CA ALA A 16 -5.86 10.58 -0.57
C ALA A 16 -6.29 11.23 0.77
N SER A 17 -6.09 12.54 0.92
CA SER A 17 -6.55 13.28 2.10
C SER A 17 -8.08 13.28 2.22
N ALA A 18 -8.80 13.42 1.11
CA ALA A 18 -10.26 13.29 1.09
C ALA A 18 -10.72 11.91 1.57
N VAL A 19 -10.09 10.83 1.11
CA VAL A 19 -10.38 9.47 1.58
C VAL A 19 -10.16 9.33 3.09
N TYR A 20 -9.07 9.88 3.64
CA TYR A 20 -8.82 9.83 5.08
C TYR A 20 -9.91 10.58 5.87
N ILE A 21 -10.29 11.77 5.42
CA ILE A 21 -11.38 12.53 6.06
C ILE A 21 -12.70 11.77 5.98
N LEU A 22 -13.02 11.17 4.83
CA LEU A 22 -14.22 10.36 4.69
C LEU A 22 -14.22 9.17 5.67
N ASN A 23 -13.09 8.48 5.79
CA ASN A 23 -12.95 7.37 6.73
C ASN A 23 -13.13 7.84 8.18
N ASP A 24 -12.48 8.95 8.55
CA ASP A 24 -12.61 9.51 9.90
C ASP A 24 -14.06 9.96 10.19
N ILE A 25 -14.81 10.43 9.18
CA ILE A 25 -16.25 10.75 9.31
C ILE A 25 -17.10 9.48 9.50
N MET A 26 -16.81 8.42 8.76
CA MET A 26 -17.55 7.16 8.87
C MET A 26 -17.28 6.42 10.18
N ASP A 27 -16.06 6.54 10.70
CA ASP A 27 -15.61 5.83 11.89
C ASP A 27 -15.76 6.67 13.18
N ILE A 28 -16.39 7.86 13.16
CA ILE A 28 -16.50 8.79 14.33
C ILE A 28 -16.97 8.08 15.60
N GLU A 29 -18.07 7.34 15.52
CA GLU A 29 -18.70 6.69 16.68
C GLU A 29 -17.83 5.58 17.24
N ALA A 30 -17.25 4.76 16.37
CA ALA A 30 -16.32 3.69 16.74
C ALA A 30 -15.03 4.27 17.34
N ASP A 31 -14.50 5.34 16.77
CA ASP A 31 -13.29 6.00 17.24
C ASP A 31 -13.50 6.73 18.58
N ARG A 32 -14.70 7.26 18.85
CA ARG A 32 -15.05 7.81 20.18
C ARG A 32 -14.98 6.78 21.29
N ALA A 33 -15.38 5.54 21.01
CA ALA A 33 -15.32 4.46 21.98
C ALA A 33 -13.89 3.93 22.20
N HIS A 34 -12.96 4.18 21.27
CA HIS A 34 -11.62 3.60 21.31
C HIS A 34 -10.65 4.40 22.22
N PRO A 35 -9.86 3.75 23.09
CA PRO A 35 -9.06 4.40 24.14
C PRO A 35 -8.02 5.42 23.64
N VAL A 36 -7.43 5.17 22.45
CA VAL A 36 -6.48 6.10 21.81
C VAL A 36 -7.12 6.98 20.73
N LYS A 37 -8.01 6.43 19.89
CA LYS A 37 -8.56 7.13 18.72
C LYS A 37 -9.64 8.16 19.10
N CYS A 38 -10.14 8.15 20.33
CA CYS A 38 -11.04 9.17 20.85
C CYS A 38 -10.42 10.59 20.82
N ASN A 39 -9.08 10.69 20.82
CA ASN A 39 -8.35 11.95 20.74
C ASN A 39 -8.24 12.51 19.31
N ARG A 40 -8.69 11.78 18.28
CA ARG A 40 -8.68 12.27 16.89
C ARG A 40 -9.56 13.51 16.74
N PRO A 41 -9.27 14.43 15.79
CA PRO A 41 -9.94 15.73 15.71
C PRO A 41 -11.47 15.68 15.62
N LEU A 42 -12.05 14.69 14.92
CA LEU A 42 -13.50 14.55 14.79
C LEU A 42 -14.15 13.90 16.02
N PRO A 43 -13.68 12.73 16.52
CA PRO A 43 -14.17 12.14 17.77
C PRO A 43 -14.10 13.09 18.98
N SER A 44 -13.00 13.83 19.14
CA SER A 44 -12.76 14.75 20.27
C SER A 44 -13.50 16.08 20.15
N GLY A 45 -14.05 16.40 18.97
CA GLY A 45 -14.72 17.67 18.69
C GLY A 45 -13.77 18.84 18.40
N ALA A 46 -12.46 18.63 18.32
CA ALA A 46 -11.49 19.66 17.95
C ALA A 46 -11.71 20.21 16.52
N ALA A 47 -12.31 19.41 15.64
CA ALA A 47 -12.79 19.83 14.32
C ALA A 47 -14.30 19.57 14.19
N SER A 48 -15.03 20.53 13.61
CA SER A 48 -16.47 20.36 13.37
C SER A 48 -16.73 19.44 12.19
N LEU A 49 -17.84 18.69 12.25
CA LEU A 49 -18.28 17.84 11.13
C LEU A 49 -18.55 18.66 9.86
N GLY A 50 -19.03 19.90 10.00
CA GLY A 50 -19.26 20.82 8.88
C GLY A 50 -17.94 21.19 8.18
N THR A 51 -16.91 21.53 8.95
CA THR A 51 -15.57 21.83 8.43
C THR A 51 -14.97 20.63 7.72
N ALA A 52 -15.09 19.43 8.30
CA ALA A 52 -14.60 18.20 7.68
C ALA A 52 -15.29 17.89 6.35
N LYS A 53 -16.63 18.04 6.29
CA LYS A 53 -17.40 17.86 5.05
C LYS A 53 -17.04 18.90 3.98
N CYS A 54 -16.87 20.16 4.37
CA CYS A 54 -16.44 21.23 3.46
C CYS A 54 -15.05 20.92 2.87
N LEU A 55 -14.10 20.55 3.74
CA LEU A 55 -12.74 20.20 3.33
C LEU A 55 -12.74 18.95 2.43
N LEU A 56 -13.54 17.93 2.77
CA LEU A 56 -13.72 16.73 1.94
C LEU A 56 -14.16 17.10 0.52
N VAL A 57 -15.25 17.87 0.38
CA VAL A 57 -15.77 18.28 -0.93
C VAL A 57 -14.75 19.13 -1.69
N GLY A 58 -14.10 20.08 -1.01
CA GLY A 58 -13.07 20.93 -1.61
C GLY A 58 -11.88 20.14 -2.13
N LEU A 59 -11.41 19.14 -1.39
CA LEU A 59 -10.31 18.26 -1.80
C LEU A 59 -10.69 17.33 -2.95
N VAL A 60 -11.89 16.76 -2.95
CA VAL A 60 -12.39 15.94 -4.08
C VAL A 60 -12.50 16.79 -5.34
N ALA A 61 -13.14 17.95 -5.25
CA ALA A 61 -13.28 18.87 -6.39
C ALA A 61 -11.91 19.30 -6.93
N SER A 62 -10.99 19.69 -6.03
CA SER A 62 -9.63 20.07 -6.42
C SER A 62 -8.89 18.92 -7.10
N SER A 63 -9.01 17.70 -6.56
CA SER A 63 -8.38 16.52 -7.16
C SER A 63 -8.88 16.25 -8.58
N LEU A 64 -10.20 16.30 -8.80
CA LEU A 64 -10.79 16.11 -10.13
C LEU A 64 -10.36 17.21 -11.11
N VAL A 65 -10.39 18.47 -10.70
CA VAL A 65 -9.94 19.59 -11.55
C VAL A 65 -8.46 19.48 -11.90
N LEU A 66 -7.60 19.17 -10.92
CA LEU A 66 -6.16 19.04 -11.15
C LEU A 66 -5.84 17.84 -12.05
N SER A 67 -6.50 16.71 -11.85
CA SER A 67 -6.30 15.49 -12.64
C SER A 67 -6.74 15.65 -14.10
N LEU A 68 -7.87 16.34 -14.34
CA LEU A 68 -8.35 16.68 -15.68
C LEU A 68 -7.35 17.56 -16.45
N LYS A 69 -6.65 18.47 -15.77
CA LYS A 69 -5.58 19.29 -16.39
C LYS A 69 -4.35 18.46 -16.79
N VAL A 70 -4.21 17.25 -16.26
CA VAL A 70 -3.12 16.33 -16.62
C VAL A 70 -3.54 15.47 -17.81
N SER A 71 -4.60 14.68 -17.65
CA SER A 71 -5.18 13.84 -18.71
C SER A 71 -6.52 13.21 -18.27
N GLU A 72 -7.32 12.75 -19.24
CA GLU A 72 -8.55 12.00 -18.96
C GLU A 72 -8.28 10.69 -18.19
N TRP A 73 -7.18 9.99 -18.52
CA TRP A 73 -6.73 8.80 -17.79
C TRP A 73 -6.40 9.10 -16.33
N CYS A 74 -5.70 10.21 -16.06
CA CYS A 74 -5.38 10.63 -14.70
C CYS A 74 -6.66 10.86 -13.89
N MET A 75 -7.65 11.57 -14.46
CA MET A 75 -8.96 11.76 -13.82
C MET A 75 -9.66 10.42 -13.58
N LEU A 76 -9.71 9.54 -14.57
CA LEU A 76 -10.37 8.24 -14.45
C LEU A 76 -9.77 7.40 -13.32
N PHE A 77 -8.44 7.33 -13.21
CA PHE A 77 -7.78 6.57 -12.14
C PHE A 77 -8.01 7.18 -10.76
N ILE A 78 -8.01 8.51 -10.64
CA ILE A 78 -8.30 9.21 -9.39
C ILE A 78 -9.75 9.00 -8.95
N ALA A 79 -10.70 9.11 -9.88
CA ALA A 79 -12.11 8.84 -9.62
C ALA A 79 -12.32 7.38 -9.21
N THR A 80 -11.69 6.43 -9.93
CA THR A 80 -11.71 5.00 -9.60
C THR A 80 -11.13 4.75 -8.20
N TYR A 81 -10.00 5.38 -7.88
CA TYR A 81 -9.38 5.30 -6.56
C TYR A 81 -10.33 5.78 -5.47
N PHE A 82 -11.00 6.92 -5.68
CA PHE A 82 -11.97 7.46 -4.71
C PHE A 82 -13.16 6.51 -4.52
N VAL A 83 -13.76 6.01 -5.61
CA VAL A 83 -14.88 5.07 -5.57
C VAL A 83 -14.50 3.77 -4.86
N ILE A 84 -13.33 3.19 -5.19
CA ILE A 84 -12.82 1.99 -4.50
C ILE A 84 -12.72 2.23 -3.00
N ASN A 85 -12.20 3.38 -2.58
CA ASN A 85 -12.07 3.69 -1.15
C ASN A 85 -13.42 3.89 -0.45
N ILE A 86 -14.42 4.47 -1.12
CA ILE A 86 -15.79 4.53 -0.60
C ILE A 86 -16.35 3.11 -0.40
N LEU A 87 -16.24 2.25 -1.43
CA LEU A 87 -16.73 0.88 -1.38
C LEU A 87 -16.01 0.05 -0.31
N TYR A 88 -14.70 0.26 -0.18
CA TYR A 88 -13.87 -0.34 0.86
C TYR A 88 -14.37 0.04 2.25
N SER A 89 -14.53 1.34 2.53
CA SER A 89 -14.93 1.83 3.85
C SER A 89 -16.36 1.44 4.21
N TRP A 90 -17.25 1.34 3.23
CA TRP A 90 -18.64 0.95 3.44
C TRP A 90 -18.81 -0.54 3.76
N ARG A 91 -18.23 -1.44 2.96
CA ARG A 91 -18.50 -2.88 3.11
C ARG A 91 -17.40 -3.82 2.64
N LEU A 92 -16.60 -3.44 1.63
CA LEU A 92 -15.65 -4.39 1.04
C LEU A 92 -14.43 -4.66 1.94
N LYS A 93 -14.16 -3.80 2.92
CA LYS A 93 -13.24 -4.12 4.02
C LYS A 93 -13.70 -5.30 4.87
N HIS A 94 -14.92 -5.82 4.65
CA HIS A 94 -15.52 -6.96 5.34
C HIS A 94 -15.47 -8.29 4.58
N VAL A 95 -14.83 -8.34 3.41
CA VAL A 95 -14.77 -9.55 2.58
C VAL A 95 -13.33 -10.03 2.45
N VAL A 96 -13.10 -11.30 2.81
CA VAL A 96 -11.80 -11.99 2.74
C VAL A 96 -11.23 -11.91 1.32
N ILE A 97 -9.90 -11.74 1.20
CA ILE A 97 -9.12 -11.54 -0.04
C ILE A 97 -9.41 -10.21 -0.73
N ILE A 98 -10.67 -9.78 -0.81
CA ILE A 98 -11.06 -8.51 -1.43
C ILE A 98 -10.47 -7.34 -0.65
N ASP A 99 -10.43 -7.41 0.68
CA ASP A 99 -9.83 -6.36 1.50
C ASP A 99 -8.37 -6.08 1.14
N VAL A 100 -7.55 -7.13 1.00
CA VAL A 100 -6.14 -7.04 0.57
C VAL A 100 -6.03 -6.68 -0.91
N SER A 101 -6.89 -7.24 -1.76
CA SER A 101 -6.90 -6.96 -3.21
C SER A 101 -7.19 -5.49 -3.49
N LEU A 102 -8.12 -4.86 -2.77
CA LEU A 102 -8.44 -3.43 -2.93
C LEU A 102 -7.29 -2.53 -2.47
N ILE A 103 -6.55 -2.93 -1.42
CA ILE A 103 -5.32 -2.23 -1.01
C ILE A 103 -4.31 -2.26 -2.16
N SER A 104 -4.07 -3.43 -2.74
CA SER A 104 -3.18 -3.60 -3.89
C SER A 104 -3.66 -2.81 -5.12
N CYS A 105 -4.95 -2.82 -5.44
CA CYS A 105 -5.53 -2.00 -6.50
C CYS A 105 -5.26 -0.51 -6.28
N GLY A 106 -5.34 -0.03 -5.03
CA GLY A 106 -5.01 1.35 -4.69
C GLY A 106 -3.55 1.72 -4.99
N PHE A 107 -2.60 0.80 -4.78
CA PHE A 107 -1.20 0.99 -5.21
C PHE A 107 -1.05 0.93 -6.72
N MET A 108 -1.76 0.04 -7.41
CA MET A 108 -1.70 -0.04 -8.87
C MET A 108 -2.25 1.24 -9.52
N LEU A 109 -3.34 1.79 -8.99
CA LEU A 109 -3.87 3.08 -9.46
C LEU A 109 -2.87 4.23 -9.29
N ARG A 110 -2.07 4.23 -8.21
CA ARG A 110 -0.97 5.21 -8.06
C ARG A 110 0.06 5.10 -9.17
N ILE A 111 0.48 3.87 -9.49
CA ILE A 111 1.42 3.62 -10.58
C ILE A 111 0.81 4.08 -11.90
N LEU A 112 -0.46 3.78 -12.16
CA LEU A 112 -1.15 4.17 -13.39
C LEU A 112 -1.33 5.69 -13.52
N VAL A 113 -1.63 6.41 -12.42
CA VAL A 113 -1.65 7.88 -12.40
C VAL A 113 -0.28 8.45 -12.75
N GLY A 114 0.81 7.89 -12.21
CA GLY A 114 2.18 8.34 -12.47
C GLY A 114 2.76 7.90 -13.82
N THR A 115 2.11 6.96 -14.53
CA THR A 115 2.58 6.43 -15.82
C THR A 115 1.62 6.81 -16.93
N VAL A 116 0.54 6.04 -17.12
CA VAL A 116 -0.47 6.27 -18.15
C VAL A 116 -1.12 7.66 -18.01
N GLY A 117 -1.32 8.13 -16.78
CA GLY A 117 -1.80 9.48 -16.51
C GLY A 117 -0.89 10.57 -17.08
N LEU A 118 0.42 10.32 -17.22
CA LEU A 118 1.41 11.21 -17.83
C LEU A 118 1.74 10.85 -19.29
N GLY A 119 1.03 9.89 -19.89
CA GLY A 119 1.30 9.41 -21.25
C GLY A 119 2.52 8.48 -21.35
N ILE A 120 2.96 7.90 -20.22
CA ILE A 120 4.09 6.96 -20.17
C ILE A 120 3.54 5.55 -20.03
N THR A 121 3.86 4.66 -20.97
CA THR A 121 3.44 3.26 -20.89
C THR A 121 4.20 2.54 -19.76
N PRO A 122 3.52 1.99 -18.74
CA PRO A 122 4.18 1.23 -17.69
C PRO A 122 4.73 -0.09 -18.26
N SER A 123 5.87 -0.54 -17.74
CA SER A 123 6.34 -1.89 -18.09
C SER A 123 5.44 -2.94 -17.44
N SER A 124 5.19 -4.05 -18.13
CA SER A 124 4.43 -5.17 -17.58
C SER A 124 5.06 -5.71 -16.30
N TRP A 125 6.40 -5.65 -16.20
CA TRP A 125 7.16 -6.02 -15.01
C TRP A 125 6.90 -5.09 -13.83
N LEU A 126 6.80 -3.77 -14.06
CA LEU A 126 6.48 -2.82 -12.99
C LEU A 126 5.12 -3.12 -12.37
N LEU A 127 4.13 -3.42 -13.21
CA LEU A 127 2.78 -3.78 -12.76
C LEU A 127 2.77 -5.12 -12.02
N LEU A 128 3.43 -6.15 -12.55
CA LEU A 128 3.47 -7.48 -11.94
C LEU A 128 4.22 -7.47 -10.60
N CYS A 129 5.44 -6.91 -10.57
CA CYS A 129 6.23 -6.79 -9.35
C CYS A 129 5.49 -5.96 -8.30
N GLY A 130 4.91 -4.82 -8.70
CA GLY A 130 4.13 -3.98 -7.81
C GLY A 130 2.90 -4.68 -7.23
N LEU A 131 2.16 -5.43 -8.06
CA LEU A 131 0.98 -6.18 -7.63
C LEU A 131 1.35 -7.27 -6.62
N MET A 132 2.34 -8.11 -6.94
CA MET A 132 2.75 -9.22 -6.06
C MET A 132 3.31 -8.69 -4.73
N MET A 133 4.14 -7.65 -4.79
CA MET A 133 4.71 -7.03 -3.59
C MET A 133 3.64 -6.42 -2.69
N THR A 134 2.66 -5.73 -3.25
CA THR A 134 1.59 -5.11 -2.46
C THR A 134 0.64 -6.13 -1.85
N LEU A 135 0.35 -7.22 -2.56
CA LEU A 135 -0.42 -8.35 -2.01
C LEU A 135 0.33 -9.01 -0.86
N PHE A 136 1.63 -9.28 -1.04
CA PHE A 136 2.50 -9.83 0.00
C PHE A 136 2.47 -8.99 1.28
N LEU A 137 2.70 -7.67 1.16
CA LEU A 137 2.64 -6.76 2.31
C LEU A 137 1.23 -6.67 2.91
N GLY A 138 0.19 -6.73 2.08
CA GLY A 138 -1.20 -6.70 2.52
C GLY A 138 -1.58 -7.90 3.37
N PHE A 139 -1.23 -9.12 2.94
CA PHE A 139 -1.45 -10.34 3.71
C PHE A 139 -0.56 -10.41 4.96
N ALA A 140 0.70 -9.99 4.87
CA ALA A 140 1.58 -9.90 6.04
C ALA A 140 1.00 -8.97 7.12
N LYS A 141 0.42 -7.84 6.71
CA LYS A 141 -0.30 -6.94 7.62
C LYS A 141 -1.53 -7.60 8.24
N ARG A 142 -2.33 -8.36 7.47
CA ARG A 142 -3.50 -9.09 8.01
C ARG A 142 -3.09 -10.08 9.09
N ARG A 143 -2.00 -10.81 8.86
CA ARG A 143 -1.44 -11.75 9.83
C ARG A 143 -0.99 -11.08 11.12
N ALA A 144 -0.30 -9.95 11.03
CA ALA A 144 0.12 -9.20 12.20
C ALA A 144 -1.09 -8.69 13.02
N GLU A 145 -2.13 -8.19 12.34
CA GLU A 145 -3.37 -7.78 13.00
C GLU A 145 -4.10 -8.94 13.70
N LEU A 146 -4.11 -10.14 13.09
CA LEU A 146 -4.71 -11.35 13.67
C LEU A 146 -3.96 -11.81 14.94
N LEU A 147 -2.63 -11.85 14.92
CA LEU A 147 -1.82 -12.19 16.09
C LEU A 147 -2.04 -11.22 17.25
N MET A 148 -2.07 -9.91 16.97
CA MET A 148 -2.35 -8.92 18.01
C MET A 148 -3.73 -9.08 18.63
N PHE A 149 -4.73 -9.45 17.82
CA PHE A 149 -6.07 -9.74 18.32
C PHE A 149 -6.06 -10.90 19.32
N GLU A 150 -5.35 -11.99 19.02
CA GLU A 150 -5.25 -13.14 19.92
C GLU A 150 -4.54 -12.80 21.23
N THR A 151 -3.43 -12.06 21.17
CA THR A 151 -2.68 -11.64 22.36
C THR A 151 -3.47 -10.67 23.25
N THR A 152 -4.41 -9.91 22.67
CA THR A 152 -5.21 -8.89 23.40
C THR A 152 -6.55 -9.44 23.94
N LYS A 153 -6.89 -10.71 23.71
CA LYS A 153 -8.15 -11.35 24.21
C LYS A 153 -8.34 -11.30 25.75
N GLY A 154 -7.36 -10.82 26.51
CA GLY A 154 -7.48 -10.56 27.96
C GLY A 154 -8.02 -9.17 28.36
N ALA A 155 -8.19 -8.21 27.44
CA ALA A 155 -8.63 -6.84 27.76
C ALA A 155 -9.76 -6.37 26.82
N ASN A 156 -11.00 -6.48 27.29
CA ASN A 156 -12.24 -5.88 26.74
C ASN A 156 -12.44 -5.92 25.21
N ASN A 157 -13.28 -6.89 24.81
CA ASN A 157 -13.99 -6.98 23.54
C ASN A 157 -14.64 -5.65 23.10
N SER A 158 -14.29 -5.12 21.92
CA SER A 158 -15.22 -4.40 21.00
C SER A 158 -14.58 -3.73 19.77
N PHE A 159 -13.24 -3.66 19.62
CA PHE A 159 -12.62 -2.75 18.63
C PHE A 159 -12.13 -3.37 17.30
N THR A 160 -12.47 -4.63 17.00
CA THR A 160 -11.77 -5.38 15.93
C THR A 160 -12.63 -5.54 14.67
N ARG A 161 -12.00 -5.45 13.49
CA ARG A 161 -12.66 -5.67 12.19
C ARG A 161 -13.17 -7.11 12.08
N ARG A 162 -14.45 -7.26 11.76
CA ARG A 162 -15.17 -8.53 11.53
C ARG A 162 -14.53 -9.52 10.54
N VAL A 163 -13.64 -9.08 9.64
CA VAL A 163 -12.95 -9.97 8.67
C VAL A 163 -11.89 -10.85 9.30
N LEU A 164 -11.32 -10.39 10.42
CA LEU A 164 -10.28 -11.15 11.09
C LEU A 164 -10.83 -12.47 11.64
N ASP A 165 -12.15 -12.57 11.84
CA ASP A 165 -12.81 -13.81 12.26
C ASP A 165 -12.84 -14.88 11.15
N ASP A 166 -12.76 -14.47 9.88
CA ASP A 166 -12.83 -15.38 8.73
C ASP A 166 -11.44 -15.81 8.20
N TYR A 167 -10.36 -15.17 8.64
CA TYR A 167 -8.99 -15.56 8.28
C TYR A 167 -8.44 -16.58 9.29
N SER A 168 -7.95 -17.73 8.81
CA SER A 168 -7.11 -18.62 9.61
C SER A 168 -5.63 -18.27 9.47
N HIS A 169 -4.82 -18.62 10.48
CA HIS A 169 -3.37 -18.47 10.42
C HIS A 169 -2.78 -19.25 9.24
N GLU A 170 -3.20 -20.50 9.03
CA GLU A 170 -2.64 -21.33 7.95
C GLU A 170 -2.92 -20.73 6.57
N MET A 171 -4.13 -20.18 6.36
CA MET A 171 -4.50 -19.56 5.10
C MET A 171 -3.67 -18.32 4.81
N LEU A 172 -3.45 -17.45 5.82
CA LEU A 172 -2.62 -16.27 5.68
C LEU A 172 -1.15 -16.64 5.40
N GLU A 173 -0.60 -17.64 6.07
CA GLU A 173 0.75 -18.14 5.79
C GLU A 173 0.90 -18.64 4.36
N GLN A 174 -0.09 -19.36 3.84
CA GLN A 174 -0.10 -19.83 2.44
C GLN A 174 -0.13 -18.65 1.46
N PHE A 175 -1.00 -17.66 1.68
CA PHE A 175 -1.08 -16.48 0.81
C PHE A 175 0.19 -15.65 0.85
N ILE A 176 0.78 -15.47 2.03
CA ILE A 176 2.06 -14.78 2.21
C ILE A 176 3.17 -15.54 1.47
N ALA A 177 3.27 -16.86 1.62
CA ALA A 177 4.28 -17.67 0.96
C ALA A 177 4.17 -17.61 -0.58
N VAL A 178 2.95 -17.76 -1.12
CA VAL A 178 2.69 -17.67 -2.56
C VAL A 178 3.05 -16.30 -3.10
N THR A 179 2.57 -15.23 -2.47
CA THR A 179 2.82 -13.86 -2.94
C THR A 179 4.28 -13.43 -2.77
N ALA A 180 4.97 -13.89 -1.72
CA ALA A 180 6.41 -13.71 -1.55
C ALA A 180 7.22 -14.40 -2.67
N ALA A 181 6.91 -15.67 -2.96
CA ALA A 181 7.56 -16.41 -4.03
C ALA A 181 7.30 -15.77 -5.39
N CYS A 182 6.06 -15.39 -5.69
CA CYS A 182 5.72 -14.66 -6.92
C CYS A 182 6.44 -13.31 -7.01
N THR A 183 6.65 -12.60 -5.90
CA THR A 183 7.42 -11.34 -5.89
C THR A 183 8.88 -11.58 -6.26
N ILE A 184 9.52 -12.58 -5.65
CA ILE A 184 10.92 -12.95 -5.94
C ILE A 184 11.07 -13.37 -7.40
N ILE A 185 10.19 -14.25 -7.88
CA ILE A 185 10.23 -14.77 -9.25
C ILE A 185 9.96 -13.65 -10.26
N ALA A 186 8.95 -12.81 -10.04
CA ALA A 186 8.65 -11.68 -10.92
C ALA A 186 9.83 -10.71 -11.01
N TYR A 187 10.48 -10.40 -9.88
CA TYR A 187 11.67 -9.58 -9.87
C TYR A 187 12.85 -10.25 -10.59
N GLY A 188 13.11 -11.53 -10.33
CA GLY A 188 14.15 -12.30 -11.01
C GLY A 188 13.96 -12.31 -12.53
N LEU A 189 12.75 -12.63 -13.00
CA LEU A 189 12.41 -12.61 -14.42
C LEU A 189 12.54 -11.20 -15.03
N TYR A 190 12.16 -10.17 -14.29
CA TYR A 190 12.40 -8.78 -14.71
C TYR A 190 13.89 -8.51 -14.94
N THR A 191 14.77 -8.98 -14.04
CA THR A 191 16.22 -8.69 -14.15
C THR A 191 16.90 -9.30 -15.36
N VAL A 192 16.38 -10.43 -15.87
CA VAL A 192 16.93 -11.14 -17.04
C VAL A 192 16.08 -10.96 -18.30
N SER A 193 15.04 -10.13 -18.25
CA SER A 193 14.13 -9.98 -19.38
C SER A 193 14.85 -9.30 -20.56
N PRO A 194 14.66 -9.74 -21.81
CA PRO A 194 15.30 -9.11 -22.98
C PRO A 194 15.00 -7.61 -23.10
N GLN A 195 13.80 -7.20 -22.69
CA GLN A 195 13.36 -5.81 -22.69
C GLN A 195 14.16 -4.97 -21.67
N THR A 196 14.36 -5.51 -20.46
CA THR A 196 15.15 -4.86 -19.40
C THR A 196 16.61 -4.72 -19.83
N ILE A 197 17.18 -5.79 -20.38
CA ILE A 197 18.57 -5.81 -20.87
C ILE A 197 18.74 -4.79 -22.00
N ALA A 198 17.79 -4.70 -22.93
CA ALA A 198 17.84 -3.72 -24.02
C ALA A 198 17.73 -2.27 -23.53
N ILE A 199 16.93 -2.00 -22.49
CA ILE A 199 16.76 -0.66 -21.91
C ILE A 199 18.02 -0.21 -21.16
N HIS A 200 18.66 -1.12 -20.41
CA HIS A 200 19.77 -0.78 -19.53
C HIS A 200 21.16 -1.09 -20.11
N GLY A 201 21.25 -1.83 -21.22
CA GLY A 201 22.51 -2.23 -21.84
C GLY A 201 23.33 -3.22 -21.01
N SER A 202 22.74 -3.87 -20.01
CA SER A 202 23.42 -4.71 -19.03
C SER A 202 22.54 -5.91 -18.65
N ASP A 203 23.13 -7.10 -18.62
CA ASP A 203 22.53 -8.35 -18.15
C ASP A 203 22.85 -8.65 -16.67
N ASN A 204 23.68 -7.81 -16.05
CA ASN A 204 24.17 -7.98 -14.70
C ASN A 204 23.15 -7.61 -13.61
N LEU A 205 21.94 -7.16 -13.98
CA LEU A 205 20.90 -6.78 -13.00
C LEU A 205 20.49 -7.95 -12.11
N ILE A 206 20.68 -9.18 -12.57
CA ILE A 206 20.46 -10.41 -11.79
C ILE A 206 21.26 -10.44 -10.48
N TYR A 207 22.40 -9.75 -10.38
CA TYR A 207 23.19 -9.68 -9.15
C TYR A 207 22.49 -8.92 -8.01
N THR A 208 21.41 -8.21 -8.30
CA THR A 208 20.58 -7.55 -7.29
C THR A 208 19.57 -8.51 -6.63
N LEU A 209 19.27 -9.66 -7.26
CA LEU A 209 18.28 -10.64 -6.79
C LEU A 209 18.58 -11.22 -5.40
N PRO A 210 19.82 -11.58 -5.03
CA PRO A 210 20.12 -12.10 -3.70
C PRO A 210 19.70 -11.15 -2.56
N PHE A 211 19.79 -9.84 -2.77
CA PHE A 211 19.35 -8.85 -1.78
C PHE A 211 17.82 -8.83 -1.63
N VAL A 212 17.09 -8.94 -2.74
CA VAL A 212 15.61 -9.00 -2.70
C VAL A 212 15.15 -10.28 -1.99
N VAL A 213 15.76 -11.42 -2.29
CA VAL A 213 15.49 -12.71 -1.62
C VAL A 213 15.75 -12.58 -0.12
N TYR A 214 16.93 -12.08 0.26
CA TYR A 214 17.26 -11.89 1.67
C TYR A 214 16.30 -10.93 2.37
N GLY A 215 15.94 -9.81 1.73
CA GLY A 215 15.01 -8.83 2.28
C GLY A 215 13.63 -9.42 2.57
N ILE A 216 13.08 -10.19 1.62
CA ILE A 216 11.79 -10.87 1.79
C ILE A 216 11.86 -11.90 2.92
N PHE A 217 12.91 -12.74 2.94
CA PHE A 217 13.07 -13.73 4.02
C PHE A 217 13.31 -13.10 5.38
N ARG A 218 14.06 -12.00 5.45
CA ARG A 218 14.27 -11.24 6.68
C ARG A 218 12.96 -10.65 7.18
N TYR A 219 12.14 -10.10 6.30
CA TYR A 219 10.83 -9.59 6.67
C TYR A 219 9.90 -10.70 7.18
N LEU A 220 9.85 -11.85 6.49
CA LEU A 220 9.11 -13.04 6.95
C LEU A 220 9.59 -13.49 8.34
N PHE A 221 10.90 -13.55 8.56
CA PHE A 221 11.47 -13.89 9.86
C PHE A 221 11.04 -12.92 10.97
N LEU A 222 11.04 -11.60 10.69
CA LEU A 222 10.59 -10.59 11.66
C LEU A 222 9.10 -10.75 12.00
N LEU A 223 8.28 -11.06 11.00
CA LEU A 223 6.85 -11.30 11.14
C LEU A 223 6.54 -12.54 12.02
N HIS A 224 7.41 -13.54 12.02
CA HIS A 224 7.23 -14.78 12.79
C HIS A 224 7.83 -14.75 14.20
N ARG A 225 8.95 -14.04 14.41
CA ARG A 225 9.74 -14.16 15.64
C ARG A 225 9.60 -13.01 16.63
N ARG A 226 8.99 -11.90 16.22
CA ARG A 226 8.76 -10.73 17.07
C ARG A 226 7.31 -10.34 16.84
N ASP A 227 6.62 -9.82 17.85
CA ASP A 227 5.26 -9.23 17.73
C ASP A 227 5.26 -7.94 16.87
N LYS A 228 5.98 -7.96 15.74
CA LYS A 228 6.26 -6.91 14.78
C LYS A 228 5.58 -7.29 13.46
N GLY A 229 5.09 -6.30 12.73
CA GLY A 229 4.28 -6.51 11.52
C GLY A 229 3.07 -5.56 11.43
N ASN A 230 2.73 -4.85 12.51
CA ASN A 230 1.64 -3.87 12.48
C ASN A 230 1.96 -2.65 11.61
N ASP A 231 3.24 -2.31 11.50
CA ASP A 231 3.71 -1.14 10.78
C ASP A 231 4.95 -1.52 9.95
N THR A 232 4.68 -2.05 8.75
CA THR A 232 5.68 -2.44 7.75
C THR A 232 6.75 -1.36 7.55
N ALA A 233 6.36 -0.08 7.56
CA ALA A 233 7.29 1.02 7.38
C ALA A 233 8.24 1.18 8.57
N LYS A 234 7.73 1.06 9.80
CA LYS A 234 8.57 1.06 11.00
C LYS A 234 9.49 -0.15 11.05
N ASP A 235 8.99 -1.33 10.70
CA ASP A 235 9.80 -2.56 10.72
C ASP A 235 10.96 -2.48 9.72
N LEU A 236 10.72 -1.91 8.53
CA LEU A 236 11.75 -1.68 7.51
C LEU A 236 12.84 -0.70 7.97
N ILE A 237 12.44 0.37 8.67
CA ILE A 237 13.35 1.43 9.13
C ILE A 237 14.11 1.04 10.41
N GLN A 238 13.53 0.22 11.26
CA GLN A 238 14.15 -0.15 12.54
C GLN A 238 15.09 -1.35 12.44
N ASP A 239 14.89 -2.26 11.46
CA ASP A 239 15.73 -3.43 11.34
C ASP A 239 17.02 -3.12 10.55
N ARG A 240 18.15 -3.22 11.26
CA ARG A 240 19.48 -2.95 10.69
C ARG A 240 19.80 -3.87 9.50
N HIS A 241 19.35 -5.12 9.52
CA HIS A 241 19.60 -6.03 8.40
C HIS A 241 18.85 -5.59 7.15
N LEU A 242 17.55 -5.26 7.27
CA LEU A 242 16.78 -4.74 6.14
C LEU A 242 17.38 -3.44 5.57
N LEU A 243 17.79 -2.50 6.42
CA LEU A 243 18.46 -1.26 5.97
C LEU A 243 19.75 -1.55 5.19
N LEU A 244 20.61 -2.43 5.72
CA LEU A 244 21.85 -2.83 5.04
C LEU A 244 21.57 -3.53 3.71
N THR A 245 20.55 -4.39 3.65
CA THR A 245 20.13 -5.06 2.43
C THR A 245 19.63 -4.08 1.37
N ILE A 246 18.82 -3.09 1.76
CA ILE A 246 18.36 -2.03 0.85
C ILE A 246 19.55 -1.21 0.35
N ALA A 247 20.46 -0.81 1.25
CA ALA A 247 21.66 -0.07 0.86
C ALA A 247 22.53 -0.86 -0.12
N ALA A 248 22.81 -2.14 0.16
CA ALA A 248 23.58 -3.00 -0.73
C ALA A 248 22.89 -3.22 -2.08
N TRP A 249 21.55 -3.36 -2.09
CA TRP A 249 20.77 -3.45 -3.30
C TRP A 249 20.86 -2.17 -4.15
N VAL A 250 20.73 -0.98 -3.53
CA VAL A 250 20.89 0.32 -4.23
C VAL A 250 22.29 0.45 -4.81
N ILE A 251 23.33 0.19 -4.02
CA ILE A 251 24.73 0.28 -4.46
C ILE A 251 24.98 -0.65 -5.65
N THR A 252 24.52 -1.91 -5.56
CA THR A 252 24.68 -2.89 -6.65
C THR A 252 23.91 -2.47 -7.89
N THR A 253 22.68 -1.96 -7.73
CA THR A 253 21.86 -1.48 -8.86
C THR A 253 22.55 -0.32 -9.57
N LEU A 254 23.06 0.67 -8.83
CA LEU A 254 23.78 1.81 -9.41
C LEU A 254 25.07 1.37 -10.09
N TRP A 255 25.81 0.43 -9.51
CA TRP A 255 27.04 -0.10 -10.11
C TRP A 255 26.78 -0.89 -11.41
N VAL A 256 25.70 -1.67 -11.47
CA VAL A 256 25.33 -2.46 -12.66
C VAL A 256 24.81 -1.58 -13.81
N LEU A 257 24.21 -0.43 -13.49
CA LEU A 257 23.58 0.48 -14.45
C LEU A 257 24.48 1.65 -14.88
N ALA A 258 25.65 1.80 -14.26
CA ALA A 258 26.65 2.82 -14.61
C ALA A 258 27.52 2.36 -15.79
#